data_AF-A0ABD6BCI7-F1
#
_entry.id   AF-A0ABD6BCI7-F1
#
_cell.length_a   1.000
_cell.length_b   1.000
_cell.length_c   1.000
_cell.angle_alpha   90.00
_cell.angle_beta   90.00
_cell.angle_gamma   90.00
#
_symmetry.space_group_name_H-M   'P 1'
#
loop_
_entity.id
_entity.type
_entity.pdbx_description
1 polymer ?
#
loop_
_entity_poly.entity_id
_entity_poly.type
_entity_poly.pdbx_seq_one_letter_code
_entity_poly.pdbx_strand_id
1 'polypeptide(L)' 'MAISQRSPDADYRCPDCSGVLTARYDSLVCDDCGYTPRHGAD' A
#
# COMPACT_ATOMS: atom_id res chain seq x y z
N MET A 1 -13.46 -15.80 21.85
CA MET A 1 -12.41 -15.79 20.82
C MET A 1 -12.31 -14.37 20.28
N ALA A 2 -11.19 -13.68 20.48
CA ALA A 2 -10.98 -12.34 19.95
C ALA A 2 -10.06 -12.46 18.74
N ILE A 3 -10.63 -12.40 17.54
CA ILE A 3 -9.83 -12.13 16.35
C ILE A 3 -9.46 -10.65 16.42
N SER A 4 -8.29 -10.34 16.95
CA SER A 4 -7.64 -9.07 16.66
C SER A 4 -7.32 -9.10 15.17
N GLN A 5 -8.29 -8.69 14.36
CA GLN A 5 -8.06 -8.27 12.99
C GLN A 5 -7.13 -7.06 13.11
N ARG A 6 -5.83 -7.33 13.22
CA ARG A 6 -4.78 -6.34 13.00
C ARG A 6 -5.10 -5.84 11.60
N SER A 7 -5.76 -4.67 11.54
CA SER A 7 -6.15 -4.06 10.30
C SER A 7 -4.95 -4.16 9.37
N PRO A 8 -5.08 -4.67 8.13
CA PRO A 8 -4.03 -4.56 7.14
C PRO A 8 -3.87 -3.10 6.66
N ASP A 9 -4.21 -2.13 7.50
CA ASP A 9 -3.72 -0.77 7.47
C ASP A 9 -2.25 -0.77 7.94
N ALA A 10 -1.46 -1.68 7.35
CA ALA A 10 -0.06 -1.39 7.19
C ALA A 10 -0.05 -0.27 6.16
N ASP A 11 0.11 0.97 6.61
CA ASP A 11 0.32 2.13 5.73
C ASP A 11 1.42 1.76 4.73
N TYR A 12 1.05 1.31 3.54
CA TYR A 12 2.02 1.00 2.52
C TYR A 12 2.66 2.33 2.14
N ARG A 13 3.98 2.45 2.34
CA ARG A 13 4.71 3.69 2.06
C ARG A 13 5.37 3.59 0.70
N CYS A 14 5.27 4.67 -0.06
CA CYS A 14 5.96 4.79 -1.34
C CYS A 14 7.47 4.94 -1.11
N PRO A 15 8.33 4.12 -1.73
CA PRO A 15 9.78 4.22 -1.58
C PRO A 15 10.38 5.46 -2.27
N ASP A 16 9.66 6.09 -3.20
CA ASP A 16 10.12 7.25 -3.96
C ASP A 16 9.87 8.56 -3.20
N CYS A 17 8.62 8.79 -2.79
CA CYS A 17 8.18 10.04 -2.18
C CYS A 17 7.82 9.92 -0.68
N SER A 18 7.92 8.73 -0.07
CA SER A 18 7.43 8.44 1.30
C SER A 18 5.93 8.68 1.54
N GLY A 19 5.18 8.96 0.47
CA GLY A 19 3.73 9.12 0.47
C GLY A 19 3.01 7.83 0.82
N VAL A 20 1.70 7.95 1.08
CA VAL A 20 0.84 6.79 1.35
C VAL A 20 0.46 6.14 0.02
N LEU A 21 0.65 4.84 -0.06
CA LEU A 21 0.13 3.99 -1.13
C LEU A 21 -1.31 3.62 -0.77
N THR A 22 -2.21 3.87 -1.69
CA THR A 22 -3.62 3.51 -1.56
C THR A 22 -3.94 2.38 -2.53
N ALA A 23 -4.72 1.40 -2.09
CA ALA A 23 -5.18 0.32 -2.95
C ALA A 23 -6.32 0.85 -3.84
N ARG A 24 -6.06 1.03 -5.14
CA ARG A 24 -7.06 1.36 -6.16
C ARG A 24 -7.15 0.26 -7.19
N TYR A 25 -8.37 -0.23 -7.45
CA TYR A 25 -8.63 -1.22 -8.50
C TYR A 25 -7.69 -2.43 -8.45
N ASP A 26 -7.53 -3.03 -7.27
CA ASP A 26 -6.62 -4.17 -7.02
C ASP A 26 -5.11 -3.86 -7.18
N SER A 27 -4.74 -2.59 -7.35
CA SER A 27 -3.34 -2.14 -7.45
C SER A 27 -3.01 -1.14 -6.35
N LEU A 28 -1.82 -1.23 -5.77
CA LEU A 28 -1.30 -0.18 -4.88
C LEU A 28 -0.77 0.98 -5.74
N VAL A 29 -1.22 2.20 -5.47
CA VAL A 29 -0.78 3.42 -6.17
C VAL A 29 -0.52 4.53 -5.16
N CYS A 30 0.57 5.27 -5.32
CA CYS A 30 0.87 6.41 -4.47
C CYS A 30 0.08 7.63 -4.94
N ASP A 31 -0.67 8.24 -4.02
CA ASP A 31 -1.49 9.42 -4.33
C ASP A 31 -0.62 10.68 -4.55
N ASP A 32 0.58 10.70 -3.97
CA ASP A 32 1.48 11.87 -4.01
C ASP A 32 2.29 11.93 -5.31
N CYS A 33 3.02 10.85 -5.63
CA CYS A 33 3.91 10.79 -6.79
C CYS A 33 3.44 9.85 -7.93
N GLY A 34 2.30 9.17 -7.78
CA GLY A 34 1.76 8.25 -8.80
C GLY A 34 2.49 6.91 -8.92
N TYR A 35 3.47 6.66 -8.05
CA TYR A 35 4.25 5.41 -8.03
C TYR A 35 3.33 4.19 -7.84
N THR A 36 3.40 3.24 -8.76
CA THR A 36 2.61 2.01 -8.74
C THR A 36 3.56 0.82 -8.56
N PRO A 37 3.74 0.28 -7.34
CA PRO A 37 4.50 -0.95 -7.16
C PRO A 37 3.88 -2.08 -7.99
N ARG A 38 4.71 -2.74 -8.79
CA ARG A 38 4.29 -3.98 -9.46
C ARG A 38 4.20 -5.06 -8.40
N HIS A 39 3.01 -5.65 -8.24
CA HIS A 39 2.80 -6.88 -7.48
C HIS A 39 3.61 -8.00 -8.14
N GLY A 40 4.90 -8.11 -7.81
CA GLY A 40 5.79 -9.12 -8.36
C GLY A 40 7.21 -8.62 -8.59
N ALA A 41 8.05 -8.76 -7.56
CA ALA A 41 9.44 -9.18 -7.71
C ALA A 41 9.98 -9.59 -6.32
N ASP A 42 10.07 -10.92 -6.13
CA ASP A 42 10.75 -11.70 -5.07
C ASP A 42 10.15 -11.71 -3.65
#